data_AF-F3LFR7-F1
#
_entry.id   AF-F3LFR7-F1
#
_cell.length_a   1.000
_cell.length_b   1.000
_cell.length_c   1.000
_cell.angle_alpha   90.00
_cell.angle_beta   90.00
_cell.angle_gamma   90.00
#
_symmetry.space_group_name_H-M   'P 1'
#
loop_
_entity.id
_entity.type
_entity.pdbx_description
1 polymer ?
#
loop_
_entity_poly.entity_id
_entity_poly.type
_entity_poly.pdbx_seq_one_letter_code
_entity_poly.pdbx_strand_id
1 'polypeptide(L)'
;MVRVHLLDTARDLLSIEKEDAEFKSWTFHDAMAQVEKEESGVVVLMCYEENSADIEDRIESMLTGVQQTVSQDTVYRQVGTGAQILRDMGVKKMRLMSAPMKFSALSGFDLEVVDVISNPE
;
A
#
# COMPACT_ATOMS: atom_id res chain seq x y z
N MET A 1 -7.77 -8.59 8.47
CA MET A 1 -7.63 -7.69 7.31
C MET A 1 -6.27 -7.01 7.37
N VAL A 2 -5.52 -6.82 6.26
CA VAL A 2 -4.19 -6.18 6.32
C VAL A 2 -3.99 -5.18 5.17
N ARG A 3 -3.37 -4.03 5.47
CA ARG A 3 -2.78 -3.10 4.50
C ARG A 3 -1.36 -2.75 4.93
N VAL A 4 -0.42 -2.78 3.99
CA VAL A 4 0.87 -2.09 4.12
C VAL A 4 0.82 -0.90 3.18
N HIS A 5 0.82 0.31 3.73
CA HIS A 5 0.59 1.56 3.03
C HIS A 5 1.87 2.38 3.00
N LEU A 6 2.36 2.76 1.83
CA LEU A 6 3.43 3.75 1.67
C LEU A 6 2.77 5.13 1.71
N LEU A 7 3.16 5.98 2.66
CA LEU A 7 2.62 7.33 2.75
C LEU A 7 2.87 8.09 1.44
N ASP A 8 1.83 8.74 0.93
CA ASP A 8 1.87 9.59 -0.26
C ASP A 8 1.17 10.91 0.11
N THR A 9 1.91 12.00 0.29
CA THR A 9 1.31 13.25 0.81
C THR A 9 0.23 13.80 -0.13
N ALA A 10 0.44 13.72 -1.44
CA ALA A 10 -0.53 14.21 -2.42
C ALA A 10 -1.87 13.47 -2.31
N ARG A 11 -1.83 12.15 -2.13
CA ARG A 11 -3.04 11.33 -1.98
C ARG A 11 -3.61 11.36 -0.57
N ASP A 12 -2.80 11.05 0.44
CA ASP A 12 -3.30 10.76 1.79
C ASP A 12 -3.55 12.01 2.62
N LEU A 13 -2.86 13.12 2.33
CA LEU A 13 -3.06 14.39 3.04
C LEU A 13 -3.88 15.39 2.22
N LEU A 14 -3.61 15.50 0.91
CA LEU A 14 -4.29 16.46 0.04
C LEU A 14 -5.50 15.87 -0.70
N SER A 15 -5.77 14.57 -0.55
CA SER A 15 -6.90 13.87 -1.16
C SER A 15 -6.93 13.98 -2.69
N ILE A 16 -5.76 14.02 -3.33
CA ILE A 16 -5.64 14.02 -4.79
C ILE A 16 -5.80 12.58 -5.28
N GLU A 17 -6.85 12.35 -6.05
CA GLU A 17 -7.18 11.05 -6.63
C GLU A 17 -7.31 11.15 -8.14
N LYS A 18 -7.08 10.02 -8.83
CA LYS A 18 -7.24 9.93 -10.29
C LYS A 18 -8.65 9.45 -10.60
N GLU A 19 -9.44 10.28 -11.28
CA GLU A 19 -10.83 9.96 -11.63
C GLU A 19 -10.94 8.83 -12.68
N ASP A 20 -9.97 8.72 -13.60
CA ASP A 20 -9.99 7.79 -14.73
C ASP A 20 -9.15 6.50 -14.52
N ALA A 21 -9.13 5.94 -13.31
CA ALA A 21 -8.41 4.69 -13.06
C ALA A 21 -9.33 3.46 -13.20
N GLU A 22 -8.86 2.39 -13.88
CA GLU A 22 -9.59 1.11 -14.00
C GLU A 22 -9.91 0.48 -12.62
N PHE A 23 -9.09 0.78 -11.62
CA PHE A 23 -9.30 0.38 -10.23
C PHE A 23 -9.03 1.57 -9.31
N LYS A 24 -9.93 1.78 -8.34
CA LYS A 24 -9.71 2.74 -7.27
C LYS A 24 -8.50 2.31 -6.45
N SER A 25 -7.53 3.22 -6.31
CA SER A 25 -6.36 2.96 -5.46
C SER A 25 -6.77 3.01 -4.00
N TRP A 26 -6.19 2.14 -3.18
CA TRP A 26 -6.35 2.22 -1.72
C TRP A 26 -5.68 3.50 -1.20
N THR A 27 -6.46 4.42 -0.66
CA THR A 27 -5.98 5.52 0.19
C THR A 27 -5.73 5.03 1.62
N PHE A 28 -4.99 5.79 2.43
CA PHE A 28 -4.85 5.47 3.85
C PHE A 28 -6.21 5.49 4.56
N HIS A 29 -7.08 6.46 4.23
CA HIS A 29 -8.39 6.60 4.83
C HIS A 29 -9.31 5.41 4.51
N ASP A 30 -9.38 4.97 3.24
CA ASP A 30 -10.19 3.83 2.84
C ASP A 30 -9.72 2.53 3.52
N ALA A 31 -8.40 2.34 3.62
CA ALA A 31 -7.85 1.18 4.30
C ALA A 31 -8.22 1.14 5.79
N MET A 32 -8.20 2.30 6.47
CA MET A 32 -8.63 2.42 7.85
C MET A 32 -10.13 2.14 8.00
N ALA A 33 -10.97 2.72 7.13
CA ALA A 33 -12.42 2.48 7.11
C ALA A 33 -12.77 1.02 6.81
N GLN A 34 -11.97 0.33 5.98
CA GLN A 34 -12.16 -1.09 5.73
C GLN A 34 -11.79 -1.95 6.93
N VAL A 35 -10.71 -1.60 7.65
CA VAL A 35 -10.35 -2.30 8.90
C VAL A 35 -11.39 -2.09 10.00
N GLU A 36 -12.01 -0.91 10.08
CA GLU A 36 -13.08 -0.64 11.06
C GLU A 36 -14.27 -1.60 10.93
N LYS A 37 -14.58 -2.05 9.71
CA LYS A 37 -15.69 -2.98 9.42
C LYS A 37 -15.37 -4.43 9.80
N GLU A 38 -14.15 -4.73 10.18
CA GLU A 38 -13.65 -6.08 10.42
C GLU A 38 -13.39 -6.28 11.92
N GLU A 39 -13.59 -7.49 12.43
CA GLU A 39 -13.31 -7.78 13.86
C GLU A 39 -11.82 -7.58 14.22
N SER A 40 -10.94 -7.72 13.23
CA SER A 40 -9.50 -7.49 13.40
C SER A 40 -8.81 -7.08 12.10
N GLY A 41 -7.88 -6.14 12.22
CA GLY A 41 -7.02 -5.78 11.12
C GLY A 41 -5.81 -4.96 11.50
N VAL A 42 -4.90 -4.82 10.54
CA VAL A 42 -3.65 -4.09 10.67
C VAL A 42 -3.49 -3.17 9.47
N VAL A 43 -3.22 -1.89 9.72
CA VAL A 43 -2.72 -0.95 8.71
C VAL A 43 -1.32 -0.53 9.13
N VAL A 44 -0.32 -0.94 8.36
CA VAL A 44 1.06 -0.47 8.54
C VAL A 44 1.26 0.76 7.69
N LEU A 45 1.55 1.91 8.30
CA LEU A 45 1.94 3.13 7.59
C LEU A 45 3.46 3.21 7.52
N MET A 46 3.99 3.11 6.31
CA MET A 46 5.41 3.18 6.00
C MET A 46 5.75 4.62 5.63
N CYS A 47 6.35 5.34 6.56
CA CYS A 47 6.80 6.71 6.36
C CYS A 47 8.27 6.71 5.93
N TYR A 48 8.51 7.14 4.70
CA TYR A 48 9.86 7.46 4.21
C TYR A 48 10.00 8.98 4.13
N GLU A 49 11.22 9.48 4.08
CA GLU A 49 11.44 10.91 3.81
C GLU A 49 10.89 11.24 2.42
N GLU A 50 10.09 12.29 2.36
CA GLU A 50 9.50 12.84 1.14
C GLU A 50 9.79 14.34 1.13
N ASN A 51 10.43 14.82 0.08
CA ASN A 51 10.74 16.22 -0.14
C ASN A 51 9.74 16.86 -1.13
N SER A 52 9.80 18.18 -1.29
CA SER A 52 8.85 18.90 -2.16
C SER A 52 8.89 18.45 -3.63
N ALA A 53 10.06 18.06 -4.15
CA ALA A 53 10.18 17.56 -5.52
C ALA A 53 9.53 16.17 -5.67
N ASP A 54 9.65 15.30 -4.65
CA ASP A 54 8.98 14.00 -4.66
C ASP A 54 7.45 14.15 -4.73
N ILE A 55 6.90 15.13 -4.00
CA ILE A 55 5.47 15.44 -4.03
C ILE A 55 5.05 16.00 -5.40
N GLU A 56 5.84 16.91 -5.97
CA GLU A 56 5.58 17.50 -7.29
C GLU A 56 5.57 16.41 -8.38
N ASP A 57 6.60 15.56 -8.41
CA ASP A 57 6.70 14.41 -9.31
C ASP A 57 5.51 13.47 -9.16
N ARG A 58 5.03 13.28 -7.92
CA ARG A 58 3.88 12.42 -7.64
C ARG A 58 2.59 13.01 -8.21
N ILE A 59 2.37 14.30 -8.04
CA ILE A 59 1.23 15.02 -8.60
C ILE A 59 1.28 14.97 -10.15
N GLU A 60 2.45 15.24 -10.74
CA GLU A 60 2.63 15.18 -12.19
C GLU A 60 2.33 13.77 -12.72
N SER A 61 2.80 12.72 -12.03
CA SER A 61 2.52 11.32 -12.39
C SER A 61 1.02 11.00 -12.37
N MET A 62 0.27 11.54 -11.39
CA MET A 62 -1.18 11.36 -11.31
C MET A 62 -1.92 12.06 -12.47
N LEU A 63 -1.49 13.27 -12.84
CA LEU A 63 -2.08 14.07 -13.91
C LEU A 63 -1.77 13.53 -15.31
N THR A 64 -0.51 13.13 -15.55
CA THR A 64 -0.02 12.70 -16.86
C THR A 64 -0.17 11.20 -17.09
N GLY A 65 -0.29 10.42 -16.01
CA GLY A 65 -0.25 8.95 -16.05
C GLY A 65 1.15 8.37 -16.26
N VAL A 66 2.19 9.19 -16.37
CA VAL A 66 3.57 8.72 -16.50
C VAL A 66 4.05 8.27 -15.13
N GLN A 67 4.19 6.96 -14.92
CA GLN A 67 4.75 6.43 -13.67
C GLN A 67 6.27 6.53 -13.67
N GLN A 68 6.81 7.12 -12.59
CA GLN A 68 8.23 7.02 -12.31
C GLN A 68 8.60 5.57 -11.99
N THR A 69 9.73 5.13 -12.51
CA THR A 69 10.26 3.79 -12.26
C THR A 69 10.91 3.75 -10.89
N VAL A 70 10.25 3.07 -9.94
CA VAL A 70 10.86 2.76 -8.66
C VAL A 70 11.83 1.59 -8.84
N SER A 71 13.03 1.69 -8.27
CA SER A 71 14.02 0.61 -8.35
C SER A 71 13.49 -0.68 -7.72
N GLN A 72 13.83 -1.83 -8.31
CA GLN A 72 13.43 -3.13 -7.75
C GLN A 72 13.94 -3.32 -6.31
N ASP A 73 15.15 -2.83 -6.01
CA ASP A 73 15.74 -2.89 -4.68
C ASP A 73 14.91 -2.11 -3.65
N THR A 74 14.38 -0.95 -4.03
CA THR A 74 13.47 -0.17 -3.18
C THR A 74 12.19 -0.94 -2.90
N VAL A 75 11.59 -1.56 -3.92
CA VAL A 75 10.37 -2.36 -3.77
C VAL A 75 10.62 -3.55 -2.85
N TYR A 76 11.71 -4.30 -3.05
CA TYR A 76 12.06 -5.43 -2.19
C TYR A 76 12.29 -5.02 -0.74
N ARG A 77 12.97 -3.89 -0.53
CA ARG A 77 13.17 -3.33 0.82
C ARG A 77 11.83 -3.00 1.48
N GLN A 78 10.93 -2.30 0.79
CA GLN A 78 9.62 -1.93 1.31
C GLN A 78 8.77 -3.17 1.66
N VAL A 79 8.73 -4.16 0.76
CA VAL A 79 8.03 -5.43 1.01
C VAL A 79 8.65 -6.18 2.19
N GLY A 80 9.98 -6.26 2.25
CA GLY A 80 10.70 -6.95 3.32
C GLY A 80 10.49 -6.31 4.69
N THR A 81 10.49 -4.98 4.77
CA THR A 81 10.20 -4.27 6.02
C THR A 81 8.75 -4.46 6.45
N GLY A 82 7.80 -4.33 5.52
CA GLY A 82 6.38 -4.59 5.80
C GLY A 82 6.14 -6.02 6.29
N ALA A 83 6.78 -7.01 5.67
CA ALA A 83 6.67 -8.40 6.07
C ALA A 83 7.23 -8.68 7.48
N GLN A 84 8.37 -8.06 7.84
CA GLN A 84 8.92 -8.19 9.18
C GLN A 84 8.01 -7.58 10.24
N ILE A 85 7.48 -6.37 9.99
CA ILE A 85 6.52 -5.73 10.91
C ILE A 85 5.31 -6.63 11.13
N LEU A 86 4.71 -7.15 10.05
CA LEU A 86 3.53 -8.01 10.15
C LEU A 86 3.81 -9.30 10.93
N ARG A 87 4.95 -9.94 10.67
CA ARG A 87 5.38 -11.14 11.41
C ARG A 87 5.58 -10.83 12.90
N ASP A 88 6.22 -9.72 13.23
CA ASP A 88 6.48 -9.31 14.61
C ASP A 88 5.18 -8.96 15.36
N MET A 89 4.14 -8.54 14.63
CA MET A 89 2.76 -8.40 15.14
C MET A 89 2.00 -9.74 15.27
N GLY A 90 2.62 -10.87 14.91
CA GLY A 90 2.04 -12.20 14.98
C GLY A 90 1.11 -12.56 13.80
N VAL A 91 1.09 -11.76 12.73
CA VAL A 91 0.34 -12.08 11.52
C VAL A 91 0.98 -13.29 10.83
N LYS A 92 0.15 -14.21 10.35
CA LYS A 92 0.57 -15.39 9.57
C LYS A 92 -0.23 -15.57 8.29
N LYS A 93 -1.56 -15.45 8.39
CA LYS A 93 -2.47 -15.49 7.26
C LYS A 93 -3.24 -14.19 7.19
N MET A 94 -3.40 -13.62 6.00
CA MET A 94 -4.07 -12.33 5.83
C MET A 94 -4.86 -12.22 4.52
N ARG A 95 -5.98 -11.51 4.60
CA ARG A 95 -6.63 -10.88 3.44
C ARG A 95 -5.98 -9.52 3.23
N LEU A 96 -5.36 -9.30 2.08
CA LEU A 96 -4.50 -8.16 1.81
C LEU A 96 -5.20 -7.12 0.92
N MET A 97 -5.28 -5.88 1.39
CA MET A 97 -5.74 -4.73 0.63
C MET A 97 -4.62 -4.23 -0.29
N SER A 98 -4.64 -4.67 -1.55
CA SER A 98 -3.61 -4.36 -2.53
C SER A 98 -4.16 -4.38 -3.95
N ALA A 99 -3.48 -3.69 -4.86
CA ALA A 99 -3.64 -3.95 -6.28
C ALA A 99 -3.24 -5.42 -6.59
N PRO A 100 -3.76 -6.03 -7.68
CA PRO A 100 -3.43 -7.39 -8.06
C PRO A 100 -1.93 -7.56 -8.29
N MET A 101 -1.25 -8.24 -7.38
CA MET A 101 0.20 -8.48 -7.44
C MET A 101 0.53 -9.89 -6.97
N LYS A 102 1.53 -10.51 -7.60
CA LYS A 102 2.08 -11.80 -7.15
C LYS A 102 3.14 -11.57 -6.08
N PHE A 103 2.89 -12.04 -4.87
CA PHE A 103 3.79 -11.90 -3.74
C PHE A 103 4.59 -13.19 -3.50
N SER A 104 5.63 -13.45 -4.31
CA SER A 104 6.44 -14.66 -4.18
C SER A 104 7.39 -14.68 -2.98
N ALA A 105 7.75 -13.51 -2.44
CA ALA A 105 8.75 -13.37 -1.38
C ALA A 105 8.20 -13.49 0.05
N LEU A 106 6.86 -13.50 0.24
CA LEU A 106 6.25 -13.48 1.58
C LEU A 106 6.42 -14.79 2.36
N SER A 107 6.59 -15.91 1.65
CA SER A 107 6.81 -17.22 2.26
C SER A 107 8.08 -17.29 3.13
N GLY A 108 9.09 -16.46 2.82
CA GLY A 108 10.31 -16.32 3.64
C GLY A 108 10.08 -15.65 4.99
N PHE A 109 8.90 -15.08 5.23
CA PHE A 109 8.53 -14.37 6.45
C PHE A 109 7.46 -15.08 7.29
N ASP A 110 7.11 -16.34 6.96
CA ASP A 110 5.97 -17.06 7.55
C ASP A 110 4.63 -16.34 7.33
N LEU A 111 4.49 -15.65 6.18
CA LEU A 111 3.30 -14.91 5.77
C LEU A 111 2.62 -15.54 4.55
N GLU A 112 1.30 -15.66 4.63
CA GLU A 112 0.43 -16.22 3.59
C GLU A 112 -0.71 -15.24 3.27
N VAL A 113 -0.80 -14.84 2.00
CA VAL A 113 -1.93 -14.06 1.50
C VAL A 113 -3.02 -15.04 1.08
N VAL A 114 -4.11 -15.09 1.85
CA VAL A 114 -5.24 -15.99 1.57
C VAL A 114 -6.28 -15.38 0.64
N ASP A 115 -6.27 -14.05 0.51
CA ASP A 115 -7.16 -13.28 -0.36
C ASP A 115 -6.55 -11.91 -0.67
N VAL A 116 -6.89 -11.35 -1.83
CA VAL A 116 -6.50 -9.98 -2.23
C VAL A 116 -7.77 -9.18 -2.49
N ILE A 117 -7.93 -8.08 -1.77
CA ILE A 117 -9.13 -7.24 -1.79
C ILE A 117 -8.83 -5.91 -2.48
N SER A 118 -9.62 -5.60 -3.49
CA SER A 118 -9.61 -4.30 -4.19
C SER A 118 -10.38 -3.25 -3.40
N ASN A 119 -10.02 -1.97 -3.58
CA ASN A 119 -10.76 -0.87 -2.96
C ASN A 119 -12.18 -0.81 -3.58
N PRO A 120 -13.26 -0.94 -2.79
CA PRO A 120 -14.61 -0.75 -3.31
C PRO A 120 -14.80 0.69 -3.82
N GLU A 121 -15.69 0.86 -4.81
CA GLU A 121 -16.05 2.19 -5.36
C GLU A 121 -16.55 3.14 -4.26
#